data_AF-A0ABD0NP81-F1
#
_entry.id   AF-A0ABD0NP81-F1
#
_cell.length_a   1.000
_cell.length_b   1.000
_cell.length_c   1.000
_cell.angle_alpha   90.00
_cell.angle_beta   90.00
_cell.angle_gamma   90.00
#
_symmetry.space_group_name_H-M   'P 1'
#
loop_
_entity.id
_entity.type
_entity.pdbx_description
1 polymer ?
#
loop_
_entity_poly.entity_id
_entity_poly.type
_entity_poly.pdbx_seq_one_letter_code
_entity_poly.pdbx_strand_id
1 'polypeptide(L)' 'YCRQNYTDLATIDNMEEMNRLINTVNGSYNGSAWIGLYDDVNSWRWSLDDNDFYQEGERDFRNWYHEPDNYGGNQL' A
#
# COMPACT_ATOMS: atom_id res chain seq x y z
N TYR A 1 5.72 14.87 -0.59
CA TYR A 1 7.14 14.57 -0.27
C TYR A 1 7.67 13.43 -1.11
N CYS A 2 7.08 12.23 -1.09
CA CYS A 2 7.57 11.08 -1.85
C CYS A 2 7.74 11.39 -3.35
N ARG A 3 6.69 11.84 -4.05
CA ARG A 3 6.78 12.26 -5.47
C ARG A 3 7.75 13.42 -5.79
N GLN A 4 8.19 14.16 -4.78
CA GLN A 4 9.16 15.26 -4.97
C GLN A 4 10.62 14.80 -4.78
N ASN A 5 10.84 13.72 -4.01
CA ASN A 5 12.18 13.26 -3.62
C ASN A 5 12.49 11.81 -4.06
N TYR A 6 11.47 11.08 -4.47
CA TYR A 6 11.45 9.66 -4.86
C TYR A 6 10.36 9.46 -5.94
N THR A 7 10.08 8.21 -6.30
CA THR A 7 9.03 7.87 -7.27
C THR A 7 7.63 8.11 -6.71
N ASP A 8 7.22 7.36 -5.68
CA ASP A 8 5.95 7.55 -4.98
C ASP A 8 5.97 6.92 -3.57
N LEU A 9 4.84 6.89 -2.87
CA LEU A 9 4.63 6.01 -1.72
C LEU A 9 4.76 4.53 -2.14
N ALA A 10 5.22 3.70 -1.20
CA ALA A 10 5.51 2.29 -1.46
C ALA A 10 4.25 1.51 -1.88
N THR A 11 4.40 0.72 -2.93
CA THR A 11 3.46 -0.32 -3.35
C THR A 11 3.86 -1.65 -2.71
N ILE A 12 2.90 -2.52 -2.48
CA ILE A 12 3.15 -3.87 -2.00
C ILE A 12 2.37 -4.79 -2.92
N ASP A 13 3.06 -5.47 -3.81
CA ASP A 13 2.43 -6.31 -4.83
C ASP A 13 2.48 -7.81 -4.51
N ASN A 14 3.28 -8.21 -3.52
CA ASN A 14 3.37 -9.59 -3.09
C ASN A 14 3.87 -9.73 -1.63
N MET A 15 3.87 -10.97 -1.13
CA MET A 15 4.30 -11.27 0.25
C MET A 15 5.80 -11.07 0.50
N GLU A 16 6.64 -11.21 -0.53
CA GLU A 16 8.07 -10.93 -0.40
C GLU A 16 8.30 -9.44 -0.13
N GLU A 17 7.61 -8.57 -0.84
CA GLU A 17 7.64 -7.12 -0.61
C GLU A 17 7.11 -6.74 0.76
N MET A 18 6.01 -7.36 1.21
CA MET A 18 5.48 -7.16 2.55
C MET A 18 6.55 -7.47 3.61
N ASN A 19 7.25 -8.60 3.47
CA ASN A 19 8.31 -8.99 4.39
C ASN A 19 9.50 -8.03 4.33
N ARG A 20 9.89 -7.56 3.13
CA ARG A 20 10.95 -6.55 2.96
C ARG A 20 10.56 -5.23 3.66
N LEU A 21 9.32 -4.80 3.56
CA LEU A 21 8.82 -3.60 4.24
C LEU A 21 8.90 -3.75 5.76
N ILE A 22 8.38 -4.86 6.32
CA ILE A 22 8.43 -5.15 7.76
C ILE A 22 9.88 -5.20 8.26
N ASN A 23 10.78 -5.85 7.52
CA ASN A 23 12.18 -5.95 7.89
C ASN A 23 12.90 -4.59 7.83
N THR A 24 12.50 -3.69 6.92
CA THR A 24 13.11 -2.36 6.78
C THR A 24 12.86 -1.48 8.00
N VAL A 25 11.67 -1.56 8.60
CA VAL A 25 11.37 -0.83 9.85
C VAL A 25 12.00 -1.48 11.08
N ASN A 26 12.40 -2.76 11.01
CA ASN A 26 13.19 -3.49 12.00
C ASN A 26 12.78 -3.28 13.47
N GLY A 27 11.48 -3.12 13.73
CA GLY A 27 10.94 -2.85 15.07
C GLY A 27 11.33 -1.50 15.69
N SER A 28 12.03 -0.63 14.95
CA SER A 28 12.39 0.72 15.40
C SER A 28 11.22 1.69 15.36
N TYR A 29 10.21 1.38 14.54
CA TYR A 29 9.01 2.17 14.36
C TYR A 29 7.78 1.37 14.76
N ASN A 30 7.04 1.86 15.76
CA ASN A 30 5.82 1.26 16.27
C ASN A 30 4.54 2.05 15.90
N GLY A 31 4.66 3.03 15.00
CA GLY A 31 3.53 3.84 14.54
C GLY A 31 2.87 3.30 13.27
N SER A 32 1.88 4.04 12.75
CA SER A 32 1.26 3.79 11.45
C SER A 32 1.96 4.61 10.36
N ALA A 33 2.35 3.95 9.27
CA ALA A 33 2.92 4.60 8.09
C ALA A 33 1.93 4.54 6.92
N TRP A 34 1.83 5.63 6.17
CA TRP A 34 1.10 5.66 4.91
C TRP A 34 1.87 4.88 3.83
N ILE A 35 1.14 4.04 3.10
CA ILE A 35 1.60 3.38 1.87
C ILE A 35 0.85 3.95 0.67
N GLY A 36 1.19 3.52 -0.54
CA GLY A 36 0.60 4.03 -1.77
C GLY A 36 -0.83 3.57 -2.03
N LEU A 37 -1.44 2.77 -1.16
CA LEU A 37 -2.81 2.31 -1.36
C LEU A 37 -3.82 3.36 -0.87
N TYR A 38 -4.78 3.71 -1.71
CA TYR A 38 -5.84 4.66 -1.38
C TYR A 38 -7.18 4.21 -1.97
N ASP A 39 -8.28 4.66 -1.36
CA ASP A 39 -9.61 4.45 -1.91
C ASP A 39 -9.86 5.44 -3.06
N ASP A 40 -10.05 4.92 -4.27
CA ASP A 40 -10.62 5.68 -5.38
C ASP A 40 -12.13 5.43 -5.38
N VAL A 41 -12.94 6.39 -5.85
CA VAL A 41 -14.41 6.48 -5.70
C VAL A 41 -15.19 5.17 -5.92
N ASN A 42 -14.62 4.19 -6.64
CA ASN A 42 -15.21 2.87 -6.87
C ASN A 42 -14.30 1.66 -6.53
N SER A 43 -13.05 1.85 -6.10
CA SER A 43 -12.10 0.76 -5.82
C SER A 43 -10.79 1.25 -5.17
N TRP A 44 -10.18 0.43 -4.32
CA TRP A 44 -8.79 0.62 -3.87
C TRP A 44 -7.79 0.59 -5.02
N ARG A 45 -6.94 1.61 -5.12
CA ARG A 45 -5.88 1.73 -6.12
C ARG A 45 -4.53 2.05 -5.50
N TRP A 46 -3.48 1.62 -6.18
CA TRP A 46 -2.11 2.04 -5.89
C TRP A 46 -1.84 3.42 -6.48
N SER A 47 -1.12 4.25 -5.75
CA SER A 47 -0.78 5.63 -6.10
C SER A 47 0.24 5.71 -7.22
N LEU A 48 1.08 4.66 -7.35
CA LEU A 48 1.97 4.48 -8.47
C LEU A 48 1.15 4.10 -9.71
N ASP A 49 1.08 5.04 -10.66
CA ASP A 49 0.37 4.87 -11.92
C ASP A 49 1.33 4.47 -13.05
N ASP A 50 2.09 3.41 -12.82
CA ASP A 50 2.99 2.81 -13.81
C ASP A 50 2.53 1.37 -14.07
N ASN A 51 1.93 1.11 -15.23
CA ASN A 51 1.44 -0.22 -15.57
C ASN A 51 2.57 -1.19 -15.91
N ASP A 52 3.71 -0.71 -16.38
CA ASP A 52 4.85 -1.56 -16.75
C ASP A 52 5.60 -2.06 -15.50
N PHE A 53 5.34 -1.43 -14.35
CA PHE A 53 5.87 -1.86 -13.04
C PHE A 53 5.23 -3.17 -12.55
N TYR A 54 3.93 -3.37 -12.80
CA TYR A 54 3.17 -4.50 -12.26
C TYR A 54 3.09 -5.68 -13.24
N GLN A 55 3.26 -6.89 -12.72
CA GLN A 55 2.90 -8.13 -13.41
C GLN A 55 1.40 -8.40 -13.30
N GLU A 56 0.94 -9.44 -14.00
CA GLU A 56 -0.46 -9.86 -13.98
C GLU A 56 -0.91 -10.23 -12.55
N GLY A 57 -1.90 -9.51 -12.03
CA GLY A 57 -2.48 -9.71 -10.70
C GLY A 57 -1.78 -9.00 -9.54
N GLU A 58 -0.59 -8.43 -9.75
CA GLU A 58 0.18 -7.71 -8.71
C GLU A 58 -0.53 -6.44 -8.22
N ARG A 59 -1.19 -5.72 -9.12
CA ARG A 59 -1.93 -4.49 -8.80
C ARG A 59 -3.15 -4.74 -7.89
N ASP A 60 -3.64 -5.97 -7.86
CA ASP A 60 -4.82 -6.40 -7.09
C ASP A 60 -4.44 -7.04 -5.75
N PHE A 61 -3.15 -7.21 -5.45
CA PHE A 61 -2.71 -7.81 -4.19
C PHE A 61 -3.14 -6.97 -3.00
N ARG A 62 -3.76 -7.62 -2.02
CA ARG A 62 -4.14 -7.02 -0.75
C ARG A 62 -3.87 -8.01 0.38
N ASN A 63 -3.11 -7.58 1.39
CA ASN A 63 -2.83 -8.38 2.59
C ASN A 63 -3.64 -7.86 3.80
N TRP A 64 -4.96 -7.82 3.65
CA TRP A 64 -5.84 -7.30 4.68
C TRP A 64 -6.14 -8.31 5.78
N TYR A 65 -6.21 -7.84 7.02
CA TYR A 65 -6.77 -8.60 8.14
C TYR A 65 -8.02 -7.91 8.65
N HIS A 66 -9.19 -8.43 8.27
CA HIS A 66 -10.52 -7.87 8.60
C HIS A 66 -10.82 -6.44 8.12
N GLU A 67 -9.95 -5.85 7.30
CA GLU A 67 -10.10 -4.49 6.76
C GLU A 67 -10.25 -4.50 5.23
N PRO A 68 -10.70 -3.40 4.61
CA PRO A 68 -11.44 -2.29 5.23
C PRO A 68 -12.87 -2.72 5.59
N ASP A 69 -13.32 -2.45 6.82
CA ASP A 69 -14.66 -2.84 7.33
C ASP A 69 -15.69 -1.69 7.41
N ASN A 70 -15.26 -0.48 7.05
CA ASN A 70 -15.96 0.78 7.20
C ASN A 70 -16.55 1.00 8.61
N TYR A 71 -15.83 0.62 9.67
CA TYR A 71 -16.31 0.72 11.04
C TYR A 71 -16.76 2.15 11.40
N GLY A 72 -18.05 2.30 11.70
CA GLY A 72 -18.65 3.57 12.07
C GLY A 72 -18.70 4.63 10.95
N GLY A 73 -18.47 4.25 9.69
CA GLY A 73 -18.50 5.18 8.56
C GLY A 73 -17.29 6.11 8.46
N ASN A 74 -16.18 5.75 9.13
CA ASN A 74 -14.99 6.61 9.24
C ASN A 74 -13.82 6.15 8.35
N GLN A 75 -13.99 5.10 7.55
CA GLN A 75 -13.00 4.72 6.56
C GLN A 75 -13.28 5.51 5.29
N LEU A 76 -12.28 6.29 4.88
CA LEU A 76 -12.29 7.17 3.72
C LEU A 76 -11.48 6.56 2.58
#